data_AF-A0A0R2FZJ2-F1
#
_entry.id   AF-A0A0R2FZJ2-F1
#
_cell.length_a   1.000
_cell.length_b   1.000
_cell.length_c   1.000
_cell.angle_alpha   90.00
_cell.angle_beta   90.00
_cell.angle_gamma   90.00
#
_symmetry.space_group_name_H-M   'P 1'
#
loop_
_entity.id
_entity.type
_entity.pdbx_description
1 polymer ?
#
loop_
_entity_poly.entity_id
_entity_poly.type
_entity_poly.pdbx_seq_one_letter_code
_entity_poly.pdbx_strand_id
1 'polypeptide(L)'
;MARSNQYSQKQLASFYNQISEAVIAPLKDLHYGVSQDHLKTTLTTQQKKLSAIGLKLANNTAQQQATQDLGNYTKTAQSVLTAMKNNDQNSFTAAMKSFNNETNSIAKRDFSNQIPQSFRDYITLEKQDQSISSVATSSSQK
;
A
#
# COMPACT_ATOMS: atom_id res chain seq x y z
N MET A 1 -19.95 -18.69 -18.99
CA MET A 1 -20.52 -17.38 -18.65
C MET A 1 -19.59 -16.71 -17.65
N ALA A 2 -18.87 -15.64 -18.05
CA ALA A 2 -18.07 -14.87 -17.11
C ALA A 2 -19.02 -14.14 -16.15
N ARG A 3 -18.89 -14.35 -14.83
CA ARG A 3 -19.68 -13.64 -13.83
C ARG A 3 -19.14 -12.21 -13.73
N SER A 4 -19.90 -11.25 -14.25
CA SER A 4 -19.64 -9.83 -14.07
C SER A 4 -19.96 -9.44 -12.62
N ASN A 5 -19.01 -8.81 -11.94
CA ASN A 5 -19.24 -8.24 -10.62
C ASN A 5 -19.80 -6.81 -10.77
N GLN A 6 -20.60 -6.37 -9.81
CA GLN A 6 -21.07 -4.99 -9.70
C GLN A 6 -20.79 -4.48 -8.29
N TYR A 7 -19.55 -4.04 -8.07
CA TYR A 7 -19.15 -3.50 -6.79
C TYR A 7 -19.68 -2.08 -6.59
N SER A 8 -20.31 -1.88 -5.44
CA SER A 8 -20.67 -0.56 -4.93
C SER A 8 -19.43 0.25 -4.54
N GLN A 9 -19.59 1.57 -4.43
CA GLN A 9 -18.51 2.46 -3.99
C GLN A 9 -17.96 2.10 -2.60
N LYS A 10 -18.81 1.61 -1.68
CA LYS A 10 -18.38 1.12 -0.36
C LYS A 10 -17.50 -0.13 -0.45
N GLN A 11 -17.79 -1.03 -1.39
CA GLN A 11 -16.95 -2.21 -1.63
C GLN A 11 -15.62 -1.81 -2.28
N LEU A 12 -15.63 -0.86 -3.21
CA LEU A 12 -14.40 -0.30 -3.79
C LEU A 12 -13.55 0.41 -2.72
N ALA A 13 -14.15 1.16 -1.81
CA ALA A 13 -13.45 1.75 -0.67
C ALA A 13 -12.84 0.69 0.26
N SER A 14 -13.49 -0.47 0.41
CA SER A 14 -12.90 -1.60 1.13
C SER A 14 -11.68 -2.18 0.41
N PHE A 15 -11.73 -2.35 -0.92
CA PHE A 15 -10.56 -2.78 -1.68
C PHE A 15 -9.42 -1.78 -1.60
N TYR A 16 -9.74 -0.49 -1.68
CA TYR A 16 -8.78 0.58 -1.51
C TYR A 16 -8.02 0.48 -0.18
N ASN A 17 -8.74 0.35 0.93
CA ASN A 17 -8.13 0.15 2.26
C ASN A 17 -7.29 -1.14 2.32
N GLN A 18 -7.79 -2.24 1.73
CA GLN A 18 -7.08 -3.52 1.75
C GLN A 18 -5.80 -3.53 0.91
N ILE A 19 -5.78 -2.81 -0.22
CA ILE A 19 -4.56 -2.64 -1.05
C ILE A 19 -3.53 -1.83 -0.25
N SER A 20 -3.96 -0.76 0.42
CA SER A 20 -3.09 0.03 1.28
C SER A 20 -2.48 -0.82 2.40
N GLU A 21 -3.34 -1.54 3.14
CA GLU A 21 -2.92 -2.44 4.22
C GLU A 21 -1.87 -3.46 3.76
N ALA A 22 -2.04 -4.00 2.56
CA ALA A 22 -1.15 -5.02 2.01
C ALA A 22 0.28 -4.52 1.78
N VAL A 23 0.46 -3.24 1.49
CA VAL A 23 1.79 -2.60 1.37
C VAL A 23 2.32 -2.17 2.73
N ILE A 24 1.46 -1.59 3.57
CA ILE A 24 1.90 -1.04 4.86
C ILE A 24 2.25 -2.13 5.88
N ALA A 25 1.56 -3.27 5.90
CA ALA A 25 1.85 -4.35 6.85
C ALA A 25 3.32 -4.81 6.82
N PRO A 26 3.91 -5.19 5.66
CA PRO A 26 5.32 -5.58 5.62
C PRO A 26 6.29 -4.43 5.92
N LEU A 27 5.89 -3.17 5.70
CA LEU A 27 6.70 -2.00 6.08
C LEU A 27 6.72 -1.81 7.60
N LYS A 28 5.58 -1.99 8.27
CA LYS A 28 5.49 -1.99 9.74
C LYS A 28 6.30 -3.14 10.33
N ASP A 29 6.17 -4.35 9.78
CA ASP A 29 6.96 -5.52 10.16
C ASP A 29 8.48 -5.23 10.08
N LEU A 30 8.92 -4.61 8.98
CA LEU A 30 10.32 -4.22 8.80
C LEU A 30 10.77 -3.16 9.81
N HIS A 31 9.92 -2.16 10.10
CA HIS A 31 10.19 -1.15 11.12
C HIS A 31 10.27 -1.74 12.54
N TYR A 32 9.41 -2.69 12.89
CA TYR A 32 9.44 -3.38 14.19
C TYR A 32 10.52 -4.48 14.28
N GLY A 33 11.33 -4.68 13.24
CA GLY A 33 12.44 -5.62 13.27
C GLY A 33 12.02 -7.09 13.36
N VAL A 34 10.87 -7.47 12.78
CA VAL A 34 10.44 -8.87 12.76
C VAL A 34 11.43 -9.75 11.98
N SER A 35 11.46 -11.05 12.29
CA SER A 35 12.34 -12.02 11.61
C SER A 35 12.14 -12.03 10.09
N GLN A 36 13.21 -12.28 9.33
CA GLN A 36 13.14 -12.36 7.87
C GLN A 36 12.15 -13.41 7.36
N ASP A 37 12.01 -14.55 8.03
CA ASP A 37 11.03 -15.58 7.68
C ASP A 37 9.58 -15.09 7.85
N HIS A 38 9.33 -14.30 8.90
CA HIS A 38 8.04 -13.65 9.09
C HIS A 38 7.78 -12.66 7.95
N LEU A 39 8.75 -11.79 7.65
CA LEU A 39 8.63 -10.81 6.58
C LEU A 39 8.37 -11.48 5.21
N LYS A 40 9.08 -12.55 4.86
CA LYS A 40 8.86 -13.31 3.62
C LYS A 40 7.45 -13.91 3.56
N THR A 41 6.95 -14.41 4.70
CA THR A 41 5.60 -14.95 4.84
C THR A 41 4.55 -13.85 4.66
N THR A 42 4.75 -12.70 5.30
CA THR A 42 3.89 -11.51 5.16
C THR A 42 3.86 -11.06 3.70
N LEU A 43 5.02 -10.84 3.07
CA LEU A 43 5.13 -10.42 1.67
C LEU A 43 4.37 -11.37 0.74
N THR A 44 4.55 -12.68 0.89
CA THR A 44 3.88 -13.69 0.06
C THR A 44 2.36 -13.67 0.26
N THR A 45 1.92 -13.52 1.51
CA THR A 45 0.49 -13.45 1.86
C THR A 45 -0.16 -12.21 1.25
N GLN A 46 0.50 -11.06 1.37
CA GLN A 46 -0.01 -9.80 0.83
C GLN A 46 0.00 -9.79 -0.71
N GLN A 47 1.01 -10.36 -1.36
CA GLN A 47 1.03 -10.54 -2.82
C GLN A 47 -0.15 -11.39 -3.33
N LYS A 48 -0.49 -12.48 -2.63
CA LYS A 48 -1.67 -13.30 -2.95
C LYS A 48 -2.97 -12.51 -2.77
N LYS A 49 -3.08 -11.73 -1.69
CA LYS A 49 -4.24 -10.88 -1.42
C LYS A 49 -4.44 -9.83 -2.52
N LEU A 50 -3.37 -9.14 -2.92
CA LEU A 50 -3.40 -8.17 -4.03
C LEU A 50 -3.82 -8.82 -5.34
N SER A 51 -3.27 -10.00 -5.65
CA SER A 51 -3.65 -10.74 -6.86
C SER A 51 -5.13 -11.11 -6.89
N ALA A 52 -5.69 -11.55 -5.75
CA ALA A 52 -7.12 -11.84 -5.62
C ALA A 52 -7.99 -10.59 -5.77
N ILE A 53 -7.55 -9.43 -5.23
CA ILE A 53 -8.24 -8.15 -5.42
C ILE A 53 -8.21 -7.73 -6.89
N GLY A 54 -7.06 -7.84 -7.55
CA GLY A 54 -6.91 -7.52 -8.97
C GLY A 54 -7.86 -8.34 -9.86
N LEU A 55 -7.98 -9.66 -9.60
CA LEU A 55 -8.94 -10.52 -10.31
C LEU A 55 -10.40 -10.11 -10.05
N LYS A 56 -10.74 -9.72 -8.83
CA LYS A 56 -12.08 -9.24 -8.49
C LYS A 56 -12.41 -7.95 -9.25
N LEU A 57 -11.50 -6.99 -9.26
CA LEU A 57 -11.64 -5.71 -9.93
C LEU A 57 -11.71 -5.86 -11.46
N ALA A 58 -10.89 -6.75 -12.05
CA ALA A 58 -10.91 -6.99 -13.50
C ALA A 58 -12.26 -7.50 -14.03
N ASN A 59 -13.04 -8.17 -13.18
CA ASN A 59 -14.36 -8.68 -13.53
C ASN A 59 -15.50 -7.70 -13.16
N ASN A 60 -15.20 -6.51 -12.64
CA ASN A 60 -16.21 -5.54 -12.25
C ASN A 60 -16.63 -4.65 -13.43
N THR A 61 -17.94 -4.53 -13.66
CA THR A 61 -18.48 -3.73 -14.78
C THR A 61 -19.10 -2.40 -14.33
N ALA A 62 -19.26 -2.20 -13.02
CA ALA A 62 -19.76 -0.95 -12.43
C ALA A 62 -18.61 -0.02 -11.99
N GLN A 63 -18.86 1.29 -11.90
CA GLN A 63 -17.88 2.25 -11.36
C GLN A 63 -16.50 2.13 -12.03
N GLN A 64 -16.49 2.20 -13.37
CA GLN A 64 -15.33 1.81 -14.19
C GLN A 64 -14.07 2.61 -13.87
N GLN A 65 -14.20 3.92 -13.62
CA GLN A 65 -13.06 4.78 -13.28
C GLN A 65 -12.39 4.30 -11.98
N ALA A 66 -13.12 4.31 -10.86
CA ALA A 66 -12.62 3.83 -9.58
C ALA A 66 -12.10 2.38 -9.64
N THR A 67 -12.70 1.53 -10.46
CA THR A 67 -12.23 0.14 -10.67
C THR A 67 -10.88 0.09 -11.37
N GLN A 68 -10.71 0.87 -12.44
CA GLN A 68 -9.44 0.95 -13.17
C GLN A 68 -8.34 1.53 -12.28
N ASP A 69 -8.67 2.56 -11.51
CA ASP A 69 -7.74 3.21 -10.60
C ASP A 69 -7.28 2.26 -9.49
N LEU A 70 -8.21 1.51 -8.89
CA LEU A 70 -7.85 0.47 -7.92
C LEU A 70 -7.09 -0.70 -8.55
N GLY A 71 -7.37 -1.00 -9.83
CA GLY A 71 -6.61 -1.99 -10.59
C GLY A 71 -5.15 -1.56 -10.78
N ASN A 72 -4.90 -0.30 -11.12
CA ASN A 72 -3.56 0.27 -11.22
C ASN A 72 -2.88 0.31 -9.85
N TYR A 73 -3.60 0.78 -8.83
CA TYR A 73 -3.12 0.81 -7.46
C TYR A 73 -2.69 -0.58 -6.94
N THR A 74 -3.43 -1.63 -7.31
CA THR A 74 -3.08 -3.01 -7.01
C THR A 74 -1.76 -3.44 -7.67
N LYS A 75 -1.51 -3.05 -8.93
CA LYS A 75 -0.27 -3.35 -9.65
C LYS A 75 0.93 -2.61 -9.05
N THR A 76 0.74 -1.34 -8.69
CA THR A 76 1.77 -0.54 -8.02
C THR A 76 2.10 -1.15 -6.66
N ALA A 77 1.09 -1.54 -5.88
CA ALA A 77 1.28 -2.26 -4.61
C ALA A 77 2.07 -3.57 -4.79
N GLN A 78 1.77 -4.36 -5.82
CA GLN A 78 2.55 -5.57 -6.15
C GLN A 78 4.01 -5.25 -6.47
N SER A 79 4.27 -4.14 -7.16
CA SER A 79 5.61 -3.68 -7.50
C SER A 79 6.42 -3.31 -6.26
N VAL A 80 5.79 -2.62 -5.28
CA VAL A 80 6.41 -2.33 -3.98
C VAL A 80 6.80 -3.62 -3.27
N LEU A 81 5.87 -4.58 -3.12
CA LEU A 81 6.15 -5.85 -2.44
C LEU A 81 7.23 -6.67 -3.15
N THR A 82 7.27 -6.64 -4.48
CA THR A 82 8.27 -7.33 -5.29
C THR A 82 9.65 -6.71 -5.10
N ALA A 83 9.74 -5.38 -5.12
CA ALA A 83 10.99 -4.68 -4.88
C ALA A 83 11.53 -4.94 -3.46
N MET A 84 10.65 -4.92 -2.44
CA MET A 84 11.02 -5.29 -1.06
C MET A 84 11.56 -6.73 -0.99
N LYS A 85 10.88 -7.68 -1.64
CA LYS A 85 11.30 -9.08 -1.66
C LYS A 85 12.66 -9.27 -2.33
N ASN A 86 12.93 -8.51 -3.39
CA ASN A 86 14.18 -8.57 -4.15
C ASN A 86 15.30 -7.71 -3.55
N ASN A 87 15.03 -6.97 -2.47
CA ASN A 87 15.93 -5.98 -1.89
C ASN A 87 16.40 -4.92 -2.91
N ASP A 88 15.53 -4.56 -3.86
CA ASP A 88 15.81 -3.58 -4.90
C ASP A 88 15.36 -2.19 -4.44
N GLN A 89 16.31 -1.42 -3.91
CA GLN A 89 16.05 -0.10 -3.35
C GLN A 89 15.54 0.90 -4.40
N ASN A 90 16.06 0.86 -5.63
CA ASN A 90 15.67 1.80 -6.68
C ASN A 90 14.23 1.55 -7.13
N SER A 91 13.89 0.28 -7.39
CA SER A 91 12.52 -0.11 -7.74
C SER A 91 11.57 0.14 -6.59
N PHE A 92 12.01 -0.09 -5.34
CA PHE A 92 11.21 0.17 -4.16
C PHE A 92 10.87 1.65 -4.02
N THR A 93 11.86 2.55 -4.08
CA THR A 93 11.64 4.00 -3.97
C THR A 93 10.73 4.51 -5.09
N ALA A 94 10.94 4.07 -6.33
CA ALA A 94 10.09 4.45 -7.46
C ALA A 94 8.65 3.97 -7.28
N ALA A 95 8.45 2.69 -6.92
CA ALA A 95 7.13 2.11 -6.72
C ALA A 95 6.41 2.73 -5.52
N MET A 96 7.12 3.01 -4.42
CA MET A 96 6.54 3.63 -3.23
C MET A 96 6.11 5.07 -3.49
N LYS A 97 6.87 5.83 -4.30
CA LYS A 97 6.46 7.18 -4.74
C LYS A 97 5.17 7.12 -5.56
N SER A 98 5.08 6.19 -6.50
CA SER A 98 3.85 5.98 -7.29
C SER A 98 2.68 5.58 -6.39
N PHE A 99 2.90 4.66 -5.45
CA PHE A 99 1.90 4.20 -4.50
C PHE A 99 1.36 5.36 -3.65
N ASN A 100 2.24 6.23 -3.14
CA ASN A 100 1.85 7.42 -2.37
C ASN A 100 1.03 8.40 -3.22
N ASN A 101 1.45 8.64 -4.47
CA ASN A 101 0.73 9.51 -5.38
C ASN A 101 -0.66 8.97 -5.72
N GLU A 102 -0.75 7.68 -6.04
CA GLU A 102 -2.02 7.01 -6.36
C GLU A 102 -2.96 7.00 -5.16
N THR A 103 -2.46 6.73 -3.95
CA THR A 103 -3.24 6.81 -2.70
C THR A 103 -3.90 8.19 -2.58
N ASN A 104 -3.13 9.27 -2.73
CA ASN A 104 -3.68 10.63 -2.61
C ASN A 104 -4.64 10.99 -3.76
N SER A 105 -4.32 10.60 -4.99
CA SER A 105 -5.16 10.87 -6.16
C SER A 105 -6.49 10.12 -6.10
N ILE A 106 -6.48 8.83 -5.73
CA ILE A 106 -7.68 7.99 -5.59
C ILE A 106 -8.54 8.48 -4.43
N ALA A 107 -7.93 8.81 -3.28
CA ALA A 107 -8.66 9.42 -2.17
C ALA A 107 -9.42 10.68 -2.63
N LYS A 108 -8.75 11.58 -3.36
CA LYS A 108 -9.34 12.84 -3.85
C LYS A 108 -10.44 12.61 -4.87
N ARG A 109 -10.21 11.75 -5.86
CA ARG A 109 -11.11 11.57 -7.00
C ARG A 109 -12.30 10.67 -6.67
N ASP A 110 -12.06 9.56 -5.99
CA ASP A 110 -13.01 8.45 -5.92
C ASP A 110 -13.63 8.25 -4.53
N PHE A 111 -13.00 8.79 -3.47
CA PHE A 111 -13.39 8.54 -2.08
C PHE A 111 -13.44 9.80 -1.18
N SER A 112 -13.74 10.97 -1.74
CA SER A 112 -13.99 12.21 -0.95
C SER A 112 -12.88 12.55 0.06
N ASN A 113 -11.62 12.50 -0.38
CA ASN A 113 -10.41 12.70 0.42
C ASN A 113 -10.20 11.69 1.56
N GLN A 114 -10.91 10.56 1.55
CA GLN A 114 -10.67 9.49 2.53
C GLN A 114 -9.39 8.74 2.17
N ILE A 115 -8.35 8.95 2.98
CA ILE A 115 -7.08 8.23 2.90
C ILE A 115 -7.16 7.03 3.85
N PRO A 116 -6.67 5.83 3.47
CA PRO A 116 -6.71 4.63 4.29
C PRO A 116 -6.00 4.86 5.63
N GLN A 117 -6.57 4.28 6.69
CA GLN A 117 -6.03 4.46 8.03
C GLN A 117 -4.59 3.90 8.13
N SER A 118 -4.32 2.72 7.57
CA SER A 118 -2.97 2.15 7.59
C SER A 118 -1.93 3.05 6.94
N PHE A 119 -2.29 3.74 5.85
CA PHE A 119 -1.40 4.71 5.23
C PHE A 119 -1.13 5.91 6.14
N ARG A 120 -2.17 6.46 6.79
CA ARG A 120 -2.03 7.56 7.75
C ARG A 120 -1.15 7.18 8.94
N ASP A 121 -1.34 5.97 9.47
CA ASP A 121 -0.54 5.44 10.57
C ASP A 121 0.93 5.30 10.15
N TYR A 122 1.18 4.78 8.95
CA TYR A 122 2.54 4.63 8.43
C TYR A 122 3.27 5.96 8.27
N ILE A 123 2.63 6.96 7.65
CA ILE A 123 3.21 8.31 7.53
C ILE A 123 3.49 8.92 8.92
N THR A 124 2.65 8.62 9.91
CA THR A 124 2.87 9.06 11.29
C THR A 124 4.08 8.37 11.91
N LEU A 125 4.24 7.06 11.71
CA LEU A 125 5.41 6.29 12.13
C LEU A 125 6.70 6.84 11.50
N GLU A 126 6.73 7.07 10.19
CA GLU A 126 7.91 7.62 9.49
C GLU A 126 8.32 9.00 10.03
N LYS A 127 7.33 9.86 10.32
CA LYS A 127 7.60 11.19 10.91
C LYS A 127 8.16 11.12 12.33
N GLN A 128 7.71 10.14 13.13
CA GLN A 128 8.24 9.93 14.47
C GLN A 128 9.69 9.45 14.42
N ASP A 129 10.03 8.56 13.48
CA ASP A 129 11.40 8.07 13.27
C ASP A 129 12.38 9.19 12.86
N GLN A 130 11.93 10.09 11.96
CA GLN A 130 12.68 11.29 11.60
C GLN A 130 12.89 12.25 12.78
N SER A 131 11.92 12.33 13.69
CA SER A 131 12.01 13.17 14.90
C SER A 131 13.02 12.61 15.92
N ILE A 132 13.15 11.27 16.01
CA ILE A 132 14.14 10.62 16.88
C ILE A 132 15.56 10.72 16.27
N SER A 133 15.70 10.61 14.95
CA SER A 133 16.98 10.86 14.27
C SER A 133 17.50 12.29 14.43
N SER A 134 16.58 13.26 14.59
CA SER A 134 16.92 14.67 14.83
C SER A 134 17.41 14.94 16.27
N VAL A 135 17.03 14.09 17.24
CA VAL A 135 17.47 14.18 18.64
C VAL A 135 18.82 13.47 18.87
N ALA A 136 19.16 12.47 18.07
CA ALA A 136 20.43 11.74 18.17
C ALA A 136 21.66 12.55 17.71
N THR A 137 21.48 13.71 17.07
CA THR A 137 22.58 14.56 16.58
C THR A 137 22.87 15.79 17.45
N SER A 138 22.16 16.01 18.57
CA SER A 138 22.31 17.21 19.41
C SER A 138 23.01 16.98 20.76
N SER A 139 23.63 15.82 21.00
CA SER A 139 24.41 15.54 22.21
C SER A 139 25.88 15.28 21.91
N SER A 140 26.49 16.17 21.11
CA SER A 140 27.95 16.29 20.99
C SER A 140 28.33 17.71 20.64
N GLN A 141 28.13 18.67 21.56
CA GLN A 141 28.92 19.89 21.56
C GLN A 141 28.91 20.62 22.92
N LYS A 142 30.08 20.53 23.56
CA LYS A 142 30.65 21.30 24.67
C LYS A 142 30.15 21.08 26.09
#